data_AF-A0A355F5F6-F1
#
_entry.id   AF-A0A355F5F6-F1
#
_cell.length_a   1.000
_cell.length_b   1.000
_cell.length_c   1.000
_cell.angle_alpha   90.00
_cell.angle_beta   90.00
_cell.angle_gamma   90.00
#
_symmetry.space_group_name_H-M   'P 1'
#
loop_
_entity.id
_entity.type
_entity.pdbx_description
1 polymer ?
#
loop_
_entity_poly.entity_id
_entity_poly.type
_entity_poly.pdbx_seq_one_letter_code
_entity_poly.pdbx_strand_id
1 'polypeptide(L)' 'MKTVTPERWQQVKTVLDGALERRRAERDAYLAEACRGDDELRGEVESLLASEEVLGDFIEEPLFDLHREERAGEAA' A
#
# COMPACT_ATOMS: atom_id res chain seq x y z
N MET A 1 -17.35 8.03 6.16
CA MET A 1 -16.45 6.85 6.21
C MET A 1 -17.23 5.65 5.71
N LYS A 2 -16.78 4.96 4.66
CA LYS A 2 -17.33 3.64 4.31
C LYS A 2 -16.99 2.68 5.46
N THR A 3 -18.00 2.15 6.15
CA THR A 3 -17.82 1.06 7.11
C THR A 3 -17.64 -0.23 6.34
N VAL A 4 -16.38 -0.67 6.19
CA VAL A 4 -16.05 -2.02 5.70
C VAL A 4 -16.47 -3.00 6.78
N THR A 5 -17.36 -3.93 6.45
CA THR A 5 -17.75 -5.00 7.37
C THR A 5 -16.61 -6.03 7.52
N PRO A 6 -16.54 -6.78 8.62
CA PRO A 6 -15.52 -7.81 8.81
C PRO A 6 -15.48 -8.82 7.64
N GLU A 7 -16.64 -9.20 7.10
CA GLU A 7 -16.75 -10.10 5.95
C GLU A 7 -16.15 -9.48 4.70
N ARG A 8 -16.43 -8.19 4.46
CA ARG A 8 -15.88 -7.45 3.33
C ARG A 8 -14.36 -7.33 3.43
N TRP A 9 -13.85 -7.04 4.63
CA TRP A 9 -12.42 -7.00 4.90
C TRP A 9 -11.74 -8.35 4.66
N GLN A 10 -12.40 -9.45 5.04
CA GLN A 10 -11.86 -10.79 4.81
C GLN A 10 -11.73 -11.12 3.33
N GLN A 11 -12.70 -10.71 2.50
CA GLN A 11 -12.64 -10.84 1.03
C GLN A 11 -11.48 -10.01 0.45
N VAL A 12 -11.38 -8.74 0.85
CA VAL A 12 -10.27 -7.85 0.44
C VAL A 12 -8.93 -8.49 0.77
N LYS A 13 -8.78 -9.00 1.99
CA LYS A 13 -7.54 -9.63 2.45
C LYS A 13 -7.16 -10.86 1.62
N THR A 14 -8.11 -11.77 1.37
CA THR A 14 -7.86 -12.98 0.57
C THR A 14 -7.38 -12.65 -0.84
N VAL A 15 -8.01 -11.67 -1.49
CA VAL A 15 -7.58 -11.23 -2.83
C VAL A 15 -6.24 -10.50 -2.78
N LEU A 16 -6.03 -9.63 -1.78
CA LEU A 16 -4.78 -8.89 -1.60
C LEU A 16 -3.59 -9.85 -1.41
N ASP A 17 -3.71 -10.83 -0.50
CA ASP A 17 -2.66 -11.83 -0.25
C ASP A 17 -2.31 -12.59 -1.55
N GLY A 18 -3.32 -13.03 -2.30
CA GLY A 18 -3.09 -13.69 -3.59
C GLY A 18 -2.45 -12.78 -4.64
N ALA A 19 -2.78 -11.49 -4.66
CA ALA A 19 -2.13 -10.53 -5.54
C ALA A 19 -0.67 -10.28 -5.14
N LEU A 20 -0.36 -10.23 -3.84
CA LEU A 20 0.99 -10.01 -3.32
C LEU A 20 1.95 -11.16 -3.66
N GLU A 21 1.47 -12.40 -3.69
CA GLU A 21 2.25 -13.58 -4.13
C GLU A 21 2.63 -13.56 -5.62
N ARG A 22 2.02 -12.66 -6.40
CA ARG A 22 2.23 -12.54 -7.86
C ARG A 22 3.06 -11.30 -8.21
N ARG A 23 3.75 -11.36 -9.35
CA ARG A 23 4.48 -10.19 -9.89
C ARG A 23 3.51 -9.10 -10.31
N ARG A 24 3.94 -7.83 -10.25
CA ARG A 24 3.11 -6.65 -10.61
C ARG A 24 2.35 -6.82 -11.93
N ALA A 25 3.03 -7.29 -12.98
CA ALA A 25 2.42 -7.50 -14.30
C ALA A 25 1.32 -8.58 -14.33
N GLU A 26 1.29 -9.49 -13.35
CA GLU A 26 0.31 -10.59 -13.26
C GLU A 26 -0.85 -10.25 -12.30
N ARG A 27 -0.72 -9.18 -11.50
CA ARG A 27 -1.73 -8.76 -10.52
C ARG A 27 -3.01 -8.30 -11.19
N ASP A 28 -2.93 -7.49 -12.25
CA ASP A 28 -4.11 -6.99 -12.96
C ASP A 28 -4.99 -8.13 -13.51
N ALA A 29 -4.35 -9.12 -14.13
CA ALA A 29 -5.05 -10.30 -14.65
C ALA A 29 -5.70 -11.12 -13.53
N TYR A 30 -4.99 -11.29 -12.41
CA TYR A 30 -5.50 -11.98 -11.23
C TYR A 30 -6.69 -11.24 -10.61
N LEU A 31 -6.61 -9.91 -10.45
CA LEU A 31 -7.70 -9.11 -9.89
C LEU A 31 -8.94 -9.13 -10.77
N ALA A 32 -8.77 -9.11 -12.10
CA ALA A 32 -9.90 -9.25 -13.03
C ALA A 32 -10.62 -10.60 -12.90
N GLU A 33 -9.90 -11.66 -12.53
CA GLU A 33 -10.47 -12.98 -12.29
C GLU A 33 -11.07 -13.12 -10.88
N ALA A 34 -10.33 -12.72 -9.85
CA ALA A 34 -10.69 -12.86 -8.45
C ALA A 34 -11.82 -11.91 -8.01
N CYS A 35 -11.89 -10.71 -8.58
CA CYS A 35 -12.95 -9.73 -8.32
C CYS A 35 -14.04 -9.72 -9.39
N ARG A 36 -14.19 -10.80 -10.17
CA ARG A 36 -15.15 -10.84 -11.28
C ARG A 36 -16.58 -10.58 -10.79
N GLY A 37 -17.14 -9.45 -11.23
CA GLY A 37 -18.50 -9.02 -10.84
C GLY A 37 -18.55 -8.15 -9.57
N ASP A 38 -17.40 -7.81 -8.99
CA ASP A 38 -17.27 -6.94 -7.83
C ASP A 38 -16.17 -5.88 -8.06
N ASP A 39 -16.48 -4.91 -8.90
CA ASP A 39 -15.56 -3.81 -9.24
C ASP A 39 -15.20 -2.94 -8.03
N GLU A 40 -16.09 -2.89 -7.03
CA GLU A 40 -15.82 -2.19 -5.77
C GLU A 40 -14.73 -2.89 -4.96
N LEU A 41 -14.75 -4.23 -4.90
CA LEU A 41 -13.71 -5.03 -4.26
C LEU A 41 -12.37 -4.84 -4.97
N ARG A 42 -12.40 -4.83 -6.31
CA ARG A 42 -11.21 -4.59 -7.13
C ARG A 42 -10.57 -3.24 -6.80
N GLY A 43 -11.35 -2.16 -6.77
CA GLY A 43 -10.83 -0.82 -6.48
C GLY A 43 -10.26 -0.68 -5.07
N GLU A 44 -10.86 -1.36 -4.08
CA GLU A 44 -10.34 -1.41 -2.71
C GLU A 44 -8.96 -2.11 -2.65
N VAL A 45 -8.82 -3.26 -3.30
CA VAL A 45 -7.55 -4.00 -3.35
C VAL A 45 -6.48 -3.25 -4.14
N GLU A 46 -6.83 -2.64 -5.27
CA GLU A 46 -5.91 -1.82 -6.07
C GLU A 46 -5.38 -0.62 -5.27
N SER A 47 -6.24 0.06 -4.50
CA SER A 47 -5.84 1.18 -3.64
C SER A 47 -4.84 0.75 -2.56
N LEU A 48 -5.01 -0.45 -1.99
CA LEU A 48 -4.09 -1.01 -0.99
C LEU A 48 -2.75 -1.40 -1.64
N LEU A 49 -2.78 -2.06 -2.80
CA LEU A 49 -1.58 -2.42 -3.56
C LEU A 49 -0.75 -1.20 -4.01
N ALA A 50 -1.42 -0.12 -4.39
CA ALA A 50 -0.77 1.15 -4.73
C ALA A 50 -0.11 1.79 -3.49
N SER A 51 -0.75 1.69 -2.33
CA SER A 51 -0.18 2.24 -1.08
C SER A 51 1.08 1.48 -0.64
N GLU A 52 1.14 0.17 -0.84
CA GLU A 52 2.35 -0.63 -0.61
C GLU A 52 3.51 -0.26 -1.54
N GLU A 53 3.22 0.08 -2.81
CA GLU A 53 4.26 0.55 -3.75
C GLU A 53 4.89 1.86 -3.27
N VAL A 54 4.06 2.80 -2.81
CA VAL A 54 4.53 4.09 -2.28
C VAL A 54 5.33 3.91 -0.99
N LEU A 55 4.97 2.96 -0.12
CA LEU A 55 5.74 2.66 1.10
C LEU A 55 7.05 1.92 0.81
N GLY A 56 7.09 1.08 -0.23
CA GLY A 56 8.31 0.41 -0.69
C GLY A 56 9.37 1.42 -1.17
N ASP A 57 8.96 2.39 -1.98
CA ASP A 57 9.84 3.49 -2.42
C ASP A 57 10.25 4.40 -1.26
N PHE A 58 9.37 4.64 -0.28
CA PHE A 58 9.62 5.55 0.85
C PHE A 58 10.63 4.98 1.88
N ILE A 59 10.77 3.65 2.00
CA ILE A 59 11.75 3.03 2.92
C ILE A 59 13.14 2.88 2.25
N GLU A 60 13.25 3.07 0.93
CA GLU A 60 14.56 3.10 0.25
C GLU A 60 15.28 4.46 0.38
N GLU A 61 14.59 5.53 0.73
CA GLU A 61 15.23 6.75 1.23
C GLU A 61 15.41 6.65 2.74
N PRO A 62 16.66 6.58 3.25
CA PRO A 62 16.87 6.58 4.69
C PRO A 62 16.25 7.85 5.28
N LEU A 63 15.32 7.68 6.22
CA LEU A 63 14.74 8.72 7.08
C LEU A 63 15.79 9.30 8.07
N PHE A 64 17.04 9.42 7.65
CA PHE A 64 18.17 9.94 8.42
C PHE A 64 18.59 11.32 7.89
N ASP A 65 17.61 12.22 7.75
CA ASP A 65 17.90 13.64 7.79
C ASP A 65 17.08 14.39 8.84
N LEU A 66 17.06 13.82 10.06
CA LEU A 66 16.87 14.65 11.23
C LEU A 66 18.20 15.40 11.44
N HIS A 67 18.35 16.55 10.78
CA HIS A 67 19.45 17.49 11.02
C HIS A 67 19.53 17.77 12.54
N ARG A 68 20.43 17.05 13.21
CA ARG A 68 21.11 17.53 14.39
C ARG A 68 22.06 18.60 13.90
N GLU A 69 21.63 19.85 13.99
CA GLU A 69 22.56 20.96 14.13
C GLU A 69 22.42 21.52 15.53
N GLU A 70 23.35 21.09 16.38
CA GLU A 70 23.72 21.74 17.62
C GLU A 70 23.97 23.23 17.31
N ARG A 71 23.17 24.13 17.90
CA ARG A 71 23.53 25.54 17.97
C ARG A 71 24.69 25.70 18.96
N ALA A 72 25.90 25.40 18.48
CA ALA A 72 27.13 25.85 19.10
C ALA A 72 27.54 27.19 18.46
N GLY A 73 27.32 28.26 19.22
CA GLY A 73 28.13 29.49 19.19
C GLY A 73 28.09 30.35 17.92
N GLU A 74 27.42 31.49 18.00
CA GLU A 74 27.93 32.69 17.34
C GLU A 74 27.96 33.85 18.33
N ALA A 75 29.19 34.27 18.63
CA ALA A 75 29.52 35.45 19.39
C ALA A 75 29.50 36.67 18.48
N ALA A 76 28.89 37.75 18.95
CA ALA A 76 29.18 39.12 18.54
C ALA A 76 29.05 40.02 19.78
#